data_AF-A0A5N3X976-F1
#
_entry.id   AF-A0A5N3X976-F1
#
_cell.length_a   1.000
_cell.length_b   1.000
_cell.length_c   1.000
_cell.angle_alpha   90.00
_cell.angle_beta   90.00
_cell.angle_gamma   90.00
#
_symmetry.space_group_name_H-M   'P 1'
#
loop_
_entity.id
_entity.type
_entity.pdbx_description
1 polymer ?
#
loop_
_entity_poly.entity_id
_entity_poly.type
_entity_poly.pdbx_seq_one_letter_code
_entity_poly.pdbx_strand_id
1 'polypeptide(L)' 'PEVQWLYEDNQLHDRARHPECDFNSQTVQPQAPATVGLAFSADEAFEPFSTGPELPYVRGQQNSGSKANEQAV' A
#
# COMPACT_ATOMS: atom_id res chain seq x y z
N PRO A 1 -3.60 32.18 -9.92
CA PRO A 1 -3.47 30.95 -9.10
C PRO A 1 -4.14 29.78 -9.81
N GLU A 2 -3.38 28.73 -10.09
CA GLU A 2 -3.91 27.50 -10.68
C GLU A 2 -4.69 26.73 -9.59
N VAL A 3 -5.80 26.09 -9.98
CA VAL A 3 -6.61 25.28 -9.07
C VAL A 3 -5.95 23.92 -8.97
N GLN A 4 -5.64 23.48 -7.76
CA GLN A 4 -5.10 22.16 -7.47
C GLN A 4 -6.17 21.32 -6.76
N TRP A 5 -6.31 20.07 -7.19
CA TRP A 5 -7.23 19.08 -6.65
C TRP A 5 -6.44 18.03 -5.86
N LEU A 6 -6.92 17.71 -4.65
CA LEU A 6 -6.30 16.71 -3.77
C LEU A 6 -7.15 15.45 -3.74
N TYR A 7 -6.48 14.30 -3.74
CA TYR A 7 -7.07 12.97 -3.68
C TYR A 7 -6.44 12.16 -2.54
N GLU A 8 -7.26 11.50 -1.73
CA GLU A 8 -6.82 10.47 -0.78
C GLU A 8 -7.36 9.12 -1.26
N ASP A 9 -6.49 8.13 -1.50
CA ASP A 9 -6.88 6.80 -2.00
C ASP A 9 -7.90 6.84 -3.16
N ASN A 10 -7.67 7.74 -4.13
CA ASN A 10 -8.50 7.98 -5.32
C ASN A 10 -9.84 8.71 -5.08
N GLN A 11 -10.11 9.22 -3.88
CA GLN A 11 -11.29 10.04 -3.58
C GLN A 11 -10.94 11.54 -3.63
N LEU A 12 -11.64 12.31 -4.46
CA LEU A 12 -11.46 13.76 -4.60
C LEU A 12 -11.99 14.50 -3.37
N HIS A 13 -11.16 15.35 -2.77
CA HIS A 13 -11.58 16.26 -1.72
C HIS A 13 -11.89 17.67 -2.28
N ASP A 14 -13.07 18.20 -1.92
CA ASP A 14 -13.54 19.52 -2.35
C ASP A 14 -12.79 20.66 -1.62
N ARG A 15 -12.32 21.65 -2.38
CA ARG A 15 -11.57 22.83 -1.94
C ARG A 15 -12.30 23.68 -0.89
N ALA A 16 -13.63 23.60 -0.82
CA ALA A 16 -14.44 24.44 0.08
C ALA A 16 -14.39 24.01 1.56
N ARG A 17 -14.00 22.77 1.84
CA ARG A 17 -13.67 22.31 3.18
C ARG A 17 -12.18 22.03 3.22
N HIS A 18 -11.48 22.52 4.24
CA HIS A 18 -10.22 21.88 4.61
C HIS A 18 -10.52 20.38 4.74
N PRO A 19 -9.84 19.52 3.97
CA PRO A 19 -9.98 18.09 4.17
C PRO A 19 -9.66 17.81 5.64
N GLU A 20 -10.56 17.11 6.32
CA GLU A 20 -10.25 16.46 7.59
C GLU A 20 -9.28 15.33 7.22
N CYS A 21 -8.01 15.68 7.00
CA CYS A 21 -6.98 14.72 6.66
C CYS A 21 -6.78 13.80 7.86
N ASP A 22 -7.05 12.51 7.69
CA ASP A 22 -6.88 11.49 8.73
C ASP A 22 -5.41 11.10 8.95
N PHE A 23 -4.48 11.82 8.32
CA PHE A 23 -3.05 11.68 8.54
C PHE A 23 -2.71 11.99 9.99
N ASN A 24 -2.31 10.96 10.72
CA ASN A 24 -1.84 11.08 12.08
C ASN A 24 -0.51 10.34 12.23
N SER A 25 0.22 10.64 13.30
CA SER A 25 1.53 10.03 13.56
C SER A 25 1.48 8.53 13.86
N GLN A 26 0.29 7.96 14.11
CA GLN A 26 0.12 6.52 14.29
C GLN A 26 0.02 5.80 12.94
N THR A 27 -0.66 6.41 11.97
CA THR A 27 -0.90 5.85 10.62
C THR A 27 0.16 6.24 9.60
N VAL A 28 0.79 7.41 9.73
CA VAL A 28 1.85 7.92 8.84
C VAL A 28 3.20 7.70 9.49
N GLN A 29 3.95 6.71 9.01
CA GLN A 29 5.29 6.38 9.51
C GLN A 29 6.33 6.56 8.39
N PRO A 30 7.60 6.86 8.70
CA PRO A 30 8.64 7.00 7.68
C PRO A 30 8.77 5.77 6.76
N GLN A 31 8.57 4.58 7.31
CA GLN A 31 8.59 3.30 6.58
C GLN A 31 7.29 2.98 5.84
N ALA A 32 6.20 3.67 6.16
CA ALA A 32 4.88 3.50 5.54
C ALA A 32 4.18 4.87 5.44
N PRO A 33 4.60 5.72 4.49
CA PRO A 33 3.99 7.02 4.30
C PRO A 33 2.55 6.89 3.78
N ALA A 34 1.72 7.88 4.06
CA ALA A 34 0.43 8.00 3.39
C ALA A 34 0.59 8.55 1.97
N THR A 35 -0.39 8.26 1.12
CA THR A 35 -0.42 8.69 -0.29
C THR A 35 -1.48 9.76 -0.48
N VAL A 36 -1.08 10.89 -1.07
CA VAL A 36 -1.98 11.97 -1.51
C VAL A 36 -1.74 12.21 -3.00
N GLY A 37 -2.79 12.09 -3.81
CA GLY A 37 -2.78 12.46 -5.22
C GLY A 37 -2.97 13.97 -5.39
N LEU A 38 -2.19 14.60 -6.26
CA LEU A 38 -2.29 16.01 -6.61
C LEU A 38 -2.53 16.14 -8.12
N ALA A 39 -3.65 16.76 -8.51
CA ALA A 39 -3.97 17.01 -9.93
C ALA A 39 -4.16 18.51 -10.20
N PHE A 40 -3.83 18.94 -11.42
CA PHE A 40 -4.08 20.32 -11.86
C PHE A 40 -5.46 20.49 -12.51
N SER A 41 -6.13 19.37 -12.83
CA SER A 41 -7.50 19.33 -13.35
C SER A 41 -8.27 18.16 -12.76
N ALA A 42 -9.60 18.22 -12.74
CA ALA A 42 -10.46 17.19 -12.15
C ALA A 42 -10.54 15.90 -13.00
N ASP A 43 -10.12 15.97 -14.27
CA ASP A 43 -10.19 14.86 -15.24
C ASP A 43 -8.85 14.10 -15.37
N GLU A 44 -7.84 14.46 -14.56
CA GLU A 44 -6.51 13.85 -14.59
C GLU A 44 -6.51 12.51 -13.84
N ALA A 45 -5.99 11.46 -14.48
CA ALA A 45 -5.84 10.14 -13.87
C ALA A 45 -4.41 9.95 -13.34
N PHE A 46 -4.28 9.29 -12.19
CA PHE A 46 -2.99 8.92 -11.61
C PHE A 46 -2.50 7.57 -12.16
N GLU A 47 -1.22 7.50 -12.51
CA GLU A 47 -0.57 6.25 -12.91
C GLU A 47 -0.24 5.38 -11.66
N PRO A 48 -0.60 4.09 -11.65
CA PRO A 48 -0.30 3.20 -10.54
C PRO A 48 1.19 2.82 -10.49
N PHE A 49 1.66 2.35 -9.33
CA PHE A 49 2.99 1.75 -9.21
C PHE A 49 3.10 0.50 -10.09
N SER A 50 4.27 0.30 -10.70
CA SER A 50 4.54 -0.93 -11.46
C SER A 50 4.52 -2.15 -10.55
N THR A 51 3.98 -3.27 -11.05
CA THR A 51 4.02 -4.55 -10.34
C THR A 51 5.47 -5.02 -10.16
N GLY A 52 5.82 -5.48 -8.96
CA GLY A 52 7.14 -6.04 -8.67
C GLY A 52 7.39 -7.36 -9.44
N PRO A 53 8.66 -7.80 -9.53
CA PRO A 53 9.01 -9.05 -10.20
C PRO A 53 8.37 -10.27 -9.51
N GLU A 54 8.09 -11.32 -10.29
CA GLU A 54 7.62 -12.60 -9.74
C GLU A 54 8.67 -13.19 -8.80
N LEU A 55 8.26 -13.54 -7.58
CA LEU A 55 9.15 -14.19 -6.62
C LEU A 55 9.43 -15.63 -7.08
N PRO A 56 10.70 -16.07 -7.15
CA PRO A 56 11.02 -17.45 -7.51
C PRO A 56 10.42 -18.40 -6.48
N TYR A 57 9.80 -19.49 -6.95
CA TYR A 57 9.29 -20.54 -6.07
C TYR A 57 10.45 -21.12 -5.25
N VAL A 58 10.53 -20.76 -3.97
CA VAL A 58 11.50 -21.33 -3.03
C VAL A 58 11.10 -22.79 -2.79
N ARG A 59 11.74 -23.71 -3.53
CA ARG A 59 11.73 -25.14 -3.21
C ARG A 59 12.39 -25.31 -1.86
N GLY A 60 11.61 -25.39 -0.78
CA GLY A 60 12.13 -25.83 0.52
C GLY A 60 11.61 -25.10 1.75
N GLN A 61 10.29 -24.96 1.91
CA GLN A 61 9.72 -25.17 3.24
C GLN A 61 9.41 -26.66 3.31
N GLN A 62 10.44 -27.50 3.37
CA GLN A 62 10.22 -28.89 3.77
C GLN A 62 9.64 -28.78 5.18
N ASN A 63 8.35 -29.10 5.29
CA ASN A 63 7.70 -29.43 6.55
C ASN A 63 8.76 -30.15 7.39
N SER A 64 9.12 -29.55 8.52
CA SER A 64 9.92 -30.16 9.55
C SER A 64 9.08 -31.30 10.13
N GLY A 65 8.87 -32.32 9.31
CA GLY A 65 8.17 -33.55 9.59
C GLY A 65 9.11 -34.32 10.48
N SER A 66 9.03 -34.00 11.76
CA SER A 66 9.52 -34.86 12.83
C SER A 66 8.80 -36.19 12.70
N LYS A 67 9.35 -37.10 11.89
CA LYS A 67 9.09 -38.53 11.95
C LYS A 67 9.96 -39.07 13.08
N ALA A 68 9.58 -38.78 14.32
CA ALA A 68 10.16 -39.43 15.47
C ALA A 68 9.49 -40.80 15.65
N ASN A 69 10.29 -41.83 15.32
CA ASN A 69 10.28 -43.18 15.84
C ASN A 69 9.32 -44.21 15.23
N GLU A 70 9.85 -44.98 14.27
CA GLU A 70 9.49 -46.37 14.02
C GLU A 70 10.56 -47.25 14.69
N GLN A 71 10.24 -47.81 15.87
CA GLN A 71 10.67 -49.10 16.43
C GLN A 71 10.58 -49.13 17.97
N ALA A 72 9.70 -49.99 18.48
CA ALA A 72 10.06 -50.96 19.52
C ALA A 72 9.03 -52.11 19.46
N VAL A 73 9.56 -53.29 19.14
CA VAL A 73 8.94 -54.63 19.22
C VAL A 73 8.57 -54.96 20.66
#